data_AF-A0A0Q6PP33-F1
#
_entry.id   AF-A0A0Q6PP33-F1
#
_cell.length_a   1.000
_cell.length_b   1.000
_cell.length_c   1.000
_cell.angle_alpha   90.00
_cell.angle_beta   90.00
_cell.angle_gamma   90.00
#
_symmetry.space_group_name_H-M   'P 1'
#
loop_
_entity.id
_entity.type
_entity.pdbx_description
1 polymer ?
#
loop_
_entity_poly.entity_id
_entity_poly.type
_entity_poly.pdbx_seq_one_letter_code
_entity_poly.pdbx_strand_id
1 'polypeptide(L)'
;MQKYAYKSPEHKAYYGMRSLVESSNKTLKAKKFEALGHTATRSGRGFTFNYIVATLAAVSSNLRKIRQFYGKIAKQALGGKLPRERRRKTEAGTPLAATSSPPALAPPR
;
A
#
# COMPACT_ATOMS: atom_id res chain seq x y z
N MET A 1 5.85 -17.63 11.25
CA MET A 1 4.98 -17.98 12.41
C MET A 1 4.09 -16.80 12.74
N GLN A 2 2.80 -17.02 13.02
CA GLN A 2 1.84 -15.93 13.30
C GLN A 2 1.73 -15.70 14.81
N LYS A 3 2.14 -14.51 15.28
CA LYS A 3 2.23 -14.18 16.73
C LYS A 3 0.86 -14.05 17.43
N TYR A 4 -0.16 -13.58 16.71
CA TYR A 4 -1.47 -13.26 17.28
C TYR A 4 -2.55 -14.19 16.73
N ALA A 5 -3.51 -14.55 17.58
CA ALA A 5 -4.73 -15.27 17.22
C ALA A 5 -5.40 -14.70 15.96
N TYR A 6 -5.78 -15.55 15.00
CA TYR A 6 -6.36 -15.07 13.75
C TYR A 6 -7.64 -14.28 13.99
N LYS A 7 -7.75 -13.10 13.35
CA LYS A 7 -8.85 -12.13 13.51
C LYS A 7 -9.03 -11.53 14.91
N SER A 8 -8.11 -11.76 15.85
CA SER A 8 -8.08 -11.01 17.10
C SER A 8 -7.88 -9.51 16.84
N PRO A 9 -8.27 -8.62 17.78
CA PRO A 9 -8.01 -7.18 17.65
C PRO A 9 -6.54 -6.87 17.39
N GLU A 10 -5.64 -7.55 18.10
CA GLU A 10 -4.18 -7.43 17.95
C GLU A 10 -3.72 -7.90 16.56
N HIS A 11 -4.18 -9.06 16.10
CA HIS A 11 -3.88 -9.55 14.76
C HIS A 11 -4.31 -8.54 13.69
N LYS A 12 -5.52 -7.96 13.82
CA LYS A 12 -6.01 -6.96 12.88
C LYS A 12 -5.16 -5.69 12.88
N ALA A 13 -4.76 -5.20 14.05
CA ALA A 13 -3.89 -4.03 14.17
C ALA A 13 -2.53 -4.28 13.50
N TYR A 14 -1.87 -5.40 13.82
CA TYR A 14 -0.58 -5.76 13.25
C TYR A 14 -0.66 -6.08 11.75
N TYR A 15 -1.70 -6.77 11.31
CA TYR A 15 -1.94 -7.05 9.91
C TYR A 15 -2.20 -5.75 9.11
N GLY A 16 -2.93 -4.80 9.69
CA GLY A 16 -3.11 -3.47 9.13
C GLY A 16 -1.80 -2.73 8.91
N MET A 17 -0.93 -2.70 9.94
CA MET A 17 0.41 -2.10 9.84
C MET A 17 1.25 -2.79 8.76
N ARG A 18 1.25 -4.12 8.72
CA ARG A 18 1.95 -4.88 7.68
C ARG A 18 1.44 -4.53 6.27
N SER A 19 0.13 -4.45 6.10
CA SER A 19 -0.49 -4.10 4.81
C SER A 19 -0.05 -2.72 4.31
N LEU A 20 0.13 -1.75 5.22
CA LEU A 20 0.67 -0.43 4.88
C LEU A 20 2.12 -0.49 4.39
N VAL A 21 2.96 -1.28 5.04
CA VAL A 21 4.36 -1.50 4.63
C VAL A 21 4.41 -2.18 3.26
N GLU A 22 3.63 -3.23 3.05
CA GLU A 22 3.57 -3.95 1.77
C GLU A 22 3.08 -3.05 0.63
N SER A 23 2.06 -2.22 0.88
CA SER A 23 1.57 -1.22 -0.08
C SER A 23 2.64 -0.17 -0.44
N SER A 24 3.37 0.32 0.56
CA SER A 24 4.49 1.25 0.35
C SER A 24 5.61 0.60 -0.47
N ASN A 25 6.00 -0.63 -0.12
CA ASN A 25 7.00 -1.41 -0.85
C ASN A 25 6.58 -1.67 -2.30
N LYS A 26 5.30 -2.00 -2.53
CA LYS A 26 4.76 -2.18 -3.88
C LYS A 26 4.85 -0.91 -4.71
N THR A 27 4.64 0.24 -4.09
CA THR A 27 4.72 1.54 -4.77
C THR A 27 6.16 1.87 -5.14
N LEU A 28 7.10 1.71 -4.20
CA LEU A 28 8.53 1.95 -4.43
C LEU A 28 9.11 1.01 -5.48
N LYS A 29 8.68 -0.25 -5.51
CA LYS A 29 9.12 -1.25 -6.50
C LYS A 29 8.35 -1.16 -7.82
N ALA A 30 7.45 -0.18 -7.98
CA ALA A 30 6.62 -0.10 -9.19
C ALA A 30 7.50 0.20 -10.41
N LYS A 31 7.48 -0.72 -11.39
CA LYS A 31 8.34 -0.69 -12.59
C LYS A 31 8.14 0.55 -13.48
N LYS A 32 7.06 1.30 -13.30
CA LYS A 32 6.61 2.32 -14.27
C LYS A 32 7.40 3.62 -14.25
N PHE A 33 8.10 3.97 -13.17
CA PHE A 33 8.52 5.35 -12.96
C PHE A 33 10.01 5.56 -12.73
N GLU A 34 10.67 4.65 -12.02
CA GLU A 34 12.06 4.84 -11.59
C GLU A 34 13.01 3.84 -12.24
N ALA A 35 12.52 3.08 -13.24
CA ALA A 35 13.24 2.02 -13.95
C ALA A 35 13.97 1.01 -13.05
N LEU A 36 13.66 0.98 -11.75
CA LEU A 36 14.32 0.13 -10.76
C LEU A 36 14.22 -1.35 -11.15
N GLY A 37 13.19 -1.77 -11.89
CA GLY A 37 13.03 -3.15 -12.35
C GLY A 37 13.89 -3.54 -13.55
N HIS A 38 14.53 -2.60 -14.25
CA HIS A 38 15.33 -2.87 -15.44
C HIS A 38 16.78 -3.10 -15.06
N THR A 39 17.25 -4.34 -15.16
CA THR A 39 18.63 -4.72 -14.83
C THR A 39 19.64 -4.11 -15.80
N ALA A 40 19.27 -3.93 -17.07
CA ALA A 40 20.14 -3.36 -18.10
C ALA A 40 20.48 -1.87 -17.90
N THR A 41 19.62 -1.11 -17.19
CA THR A 41 19.88 0.30 -16.89
C THR A 41 20.63 0.50 -15.58
N ARG A 42 20.85 -0.58 -14.80
CA ARG A 42 21.66 -0.53 -13.58
C ARG A 42 23.12 -0.65 -13.99
N SER A 43 23.93 0.35 -13.67
CA SER A 43 25.38 0.20 -13.79
C SER A 43 25.83 -1.01 -12.96
N GLY A 44 26.56 -1.94 -13.58
CA GLY A 44 27.11 -3.12 -12.88
C GLY A 44 28.19 -2.78 -11.84
N ARG A 45 28.58 -1.51 -11.73
CA ARG A 45 29.71 -1.07 -10.89
C ARG A 45 29.24 -0.25 -9.69
N GLY A 46 29.44 -0.81 -8.50
CA GLY A 46 29.41 -0.09 -7.22
C GLY A 46 28.07 -0.16 -6.46
N PHE A 47 28.13 -0.67 -5.23
CA PHE A 47 27.01 -0.63 -4.27
C PHE A 47 26.53 0.80 -4.00
N THR A 48 27.46 1.76 -4.00
CA THR A 48 27.21 3.19 -3.75
C THR A 48 26.33 3.84 -4.82
N PHE A 49 26.59 3.59 -6.11
CA PHE A 49 25.76 4.11 -7.20
C PHE A 49 24.33 3.57 -7.10
N ASN A 50 24.18 2.27 -6.89
CA ASN A 50 22.86 1.65 -6.70
C ASN A 50 22.12 2.21 -5.48
N TYR A 51 22.84 2.53 -4.39
CA TYR A 51 22.27 3.16 -3.21
C TYR A 51 21.73 4.56 -3.53
N ILE A 52 22.51 5.42 -4.20
CA ILE A 52 22.09 6.78 -4.60
C ILE A 52 20.88 6.73 -5.54
N VAL A 53 20.88 5.82 -6.51
CA VAL A 53 19.74 5.65 -7.42
C VAL A 53 18.50 5.19 -6.65
N ALA A 54 18.64 4.25 -5.72
CA ALA A 54 17.53 3.78 -4.90
C ALA A 54 16.97 4.86 -3.96
N THR A 55 17.82 5.67 -3.34
CA THR A 55 17.39 6.79 -2.48
C THR A 55 16.68 7.87 -3.31
N LEU A 56 17.23 8.24 -4.46
CA LEU A 56 16.61 9.20 -5.37
C LEU A 56 15.25 8.71 -5.88
N ALA A 57 15.15 7.43 -6.22
CA ALA A 57 13.89 6.79 -6.59
C ALA A 57 12.85 6.89 -5.47
N ALA A 58 13.24 6.56 -4.23
CA ALA A 58 12.36 6.68 -3.06
C ALA A 58 11.86 8.11 -2.82
N VAL A 59 12.75 9.12 -2.94
CA VAL A 59 12.39 10.54 -2.84
C VAL A 59 11.41 10.92 -3.95
N SER A 60 11.67 10.53 -5.20
CA SER A 60 10.81 10.84 -6.34
C SER A 60 9.39 10.23 -6.21
N SER A 61 9.30 9.01 -5.70
CA SER A 61 8.03 8.34 -5.38
C SER A 61 7.26 9.10 -4.31
N ASN A 62 7.94 9.59 -3.27
CA ASN A 62 7.32 10.41 -2.23
C ASN A 62 6.78 11.73 -2.78
N LEU A 63 7.55 12.45 -3.61
CA LEU A 63 7.11 13.68 -4.27
C LEU A 63 5.86 13.44 -5.13
N ARG A 64 5.81 12.32 -5.87
CA ARG A 64 4.63 11.92 -6.66
C ARG A 64 3.40 11.69 -5.78
N LYS A 65 3.55 11.05 -4.62
CA LYS A 65 2.45 10.86 -3.66
C LYS A 65 1.93 12.19 -3.13
N ILE A 66 2.82 13.11 -2.76
CA ILE A 66 2.46 14.45 -2.28
C ILE A 66 1.67 15.20 -3.36
N ARG A 67 2.16 15.21 -4.61
CA ARG A 67 1.43 15.81 -5.74
C ARG A 67 0.04 15.19 -5.93
N GLN A 68 -0.06 13.87 -5.92
CA GLN A 68 -1.35 13.18 -6.05
C GLN A 68 -2.30 13.47 -4.90
N PHE A 69 -1.77 13.63 -3.68
CA PHE A 69 -2.54 13.99 -2.50
C PHE A 69 -3.16 15.38 -2.64
N TYR A 70 -2.37 16.39 -2.97
CA TYR A 70 -2.90 17.74 -3.23
C TYR A 70 -3.86 17.77 -4.41
N GLY A 71 -3.60 17.01 -5.47
CA GLY A 71 -4.54 16.86 -6.58
C GLY A 71 -5.89 16.24 -6.16
N LYS A 72 -5.90 15.32 -5.19
CA LYS A 72 -7.14 14.77 -4.62
C LYS A 72 -7.87 15.78 -3.73
N ILE A 73 -7.13 16.54 -2.91
CA ILE A 73 -7.70 17.61 -2.08
C ILE A 73 -8.37 18.65 -2.97
N ALA A 74 -7.67 19.12 -4.02
CA ALA A 74 -8.22 20.10 -4.94
C ALA A 74 -9.50 19.60 -5.62
N LYS A 75 -9.51 18.33 -6.07
CA LYS A 75 -10.72 17.70 -6.63
C LYS A 75 -11.88 17.61 -5.63
N GLN A 76 -11.57 17.32 -4.36
CA GLN A 76 -12.58 17.28 -3.31
C GLN A 76 -13.16 18.66 -3.02
N ALA A 77 -12.32 19.70 -2.97
CA ALA A 77 -12.74 21.08 -2.78
C ALA A 77 -13.67 21.57 -3.92
N LEU A 78 -13.46 21.08 -5.14
CA LEU A 78 -14.30 21.35 -6.31
C LEU A 78 -15.59 20.48 -6.36
N GLY A 79 -15.95 19.78 -5.28
CA GLY A 79 -17.15 18.95 -5.22
C GLY A 79 -17.02 17.57 -5.91
N GLY A 80 -15.81 17.19 -6.34
CA GLY A 80 -15.55 15.87 -6.89
C GLY A 80 -15.71 14.77 -5.83
N LYS A 81 -16.56 13.77 -6.08
CA LYS A 81 -16.66 12.58 -5.21
C LYS A 81 -15.33 11.83 -5.22
N LEU A 82 -14.71 11.68 -4.04
CA LEU A 82 -13.57 10.78 -3.87
C LEU A 82 -14.08 9.34 -4.01
N PRO A 83 -13.53 8.53 -4.94
CA PRO A 83 -13.99 7.16 -5.12
C PRO A 83 -13.41 6.32 -3.97
N ARG A 84 -14.14 6.25 -2.87
CA ARG A 84 -14.00 5.16 -1.89
C ARG A 84 -15.34 4.47 -1.70
N GLU A 85 -15.95 4.09 -2.82
CA GLU A 85 -17.06 3.14 -2.77
C GLU A 85 -16.52 1.76 -2.35
N ARG A 86 -17.22 1.08 -1.45
CA ARG A 86 -16.88 -0.31 -1.10
C ARG A 86 -16.98 -1.15 -2.37
N ARG A 87 -15.85 -1.70 -2.82
CA ARG A 87 -15.77 -2.55 -4.02
C ARG A 87 -16.59 -3.83 -3.93
N ARG A 88 -16.87 -4.29 -2.71
CA ARG A 88 -17.63 -5.52 -2.45
C ARG A 88 -19.10 -5.16 -2.27
N LYS A 89 -19.91 -5.53 -3.26
CA LYS A 89 -21.35 -5.36 -3.30
C LYS A 89 -22.04 -6.72 -3.17
N THR A 90 -23.23 -6.72 -2.61
CA THR A 90 -24.16 -7.86 -2.66
C THR A 90 -24.69 -8.02 -4.09
N GLU A 91 -25.41 -9.11 -4.37
CA GLU A 91 -26.10 -9.33 -5.65
C GLU A 91 -27.09 -8.19 -5.98
N ALA A 92 -27.68 -7.57 -4.95
CA ALA A 92 -28.56 -6.41 -5.07
C ALA A 92 -27.80 -5.06 -5.27
N GLY A 93 -26.48 -5.07 -5.42
CA GLY A 93 -25.67 -3.86 -5.65
C GLY A 93 -25.44 -2.99 -4.41
N THR A 94 -25.94 -3.38 -3.25
CA THR A 94 -25.70 -2.68 -1.98
C THR A 94 -24.31 -3.02 -1.40
N PRO A 95 -23.65 -2.10 -0.69
CA PRO A 95 -22.37 -2.40 -0.03
C PRO A 95 -22.51 -3.57 0.94
N LEU A 96 -21.61 -4.55 0.88
CA LEU A 96 -21.61 -5.67 1.84
C LEU A 96 -21.47 -5.15 3.28
N ALA A 97 -22.30 -5.68 4.19
CA ALA A 97 -22.25 -5.38 5.62
C ALA A 97 -20.87 -5.76 6.21
N ALA A 98 -20.48 -5.09 7.29
CA ALA A 98 -19.26 -5.47 7.98
C ALA A 98 -19.41 -6.90 8.55
N THR A 99 -18.50 -7.81 8.22
CA THR A 99 -18.44 -9.13 8.85
C THR A 99 -18.26 -8.98 10.35
N SER A 100 -19.15 -9.58 11.14
CA SER A 100 -18.94 -9.76 12.58
C SER A 100 -17.60 -10.47 12.81
N SER A 101 -16.86 -10.04 13.82
CA SER A 101 -15.57 -10.66 14.12
C SER A 101 -15.85 -12.05 14.69
N PRO A 102 -15.41 -13.15 14.04
CA PRO A 102 -15.51 -14.46 14.65
C PRO A 102 -14.66 -14.49 15.94
N PRO A 103 -14.98 -15.38 16.90
CA PRO A 103 -14.19 -15.53 18.12
C PRO A 103 -12.71 -15.76 17.78
N ALA A 104 -11.82 -15.21 18.60
CA ALA A 104 -10.38 -15.31 18.39
C ALA A 104 -9.96 -16.78 18.44
N LEU A 105 -9.52 -17.32 17.30
CA LEU A 105 -8.97 -18.68 17.21
C LEU A 105 -7.55 -18.66 17.77
N ALA A 106 -7.18 -19.66 18.58
CA ALA A 106 -5.83 -19.79 19.14
C ALA A 106 -4.74 -19.60 18.06
N PRO A 107 -3.61 -18.97 18.38
CA PRO A 107 -2.52 -18.79 17.41
C PRO A 107 -2.01 -20.16 16.91
N PRO A 108 -1.64 -20.28 15.62
CA PRO A 108 -1.11 -21.53 15.08
C PRO A 108 0.21 -21.91 15.78
N ARG A 109 0.34 -23.19 16.14
CA ARG A 109 1.56 -23.77 16.76
C ARG A 109 2.73 -23.83 15.80
#